data_AF-G1VEF3-F1
#
_entry.id   AF-G1VEF3-F1
#
_cell.length_a   1.000
_cell.length_b   1.000
_cell.length_c   1.000
_cell.angle_alpha   90.00
_cell.angle_beta   90.00
_cell.angle_gamma   90.00
#
_symmetry.space_group_name_H-M   'P 1'
#
loop_
_entity.id
_entity.type
_entity.pdbx_description
1 polymer ?
#
loop_
_entity_poly.entity_id
_entity_poly.type
_entity_poly.pdbx_seq_one_letter_code
_entity_poly.pdbx_strand_id
1 'polypeptide(L)' 'MCGRIGITKQRTYLKYCNGAETFYSYYSTRRRLQNLVVNAKAGTIMNDTWVYGKKEFYEGIIGW' A
#
# COMPACT_ATOMS: atom_id res chain seq x y z
N MET A 1 2.60 21.49 -10.75
CA MET A 1 1.30 21.04 -11.29
C MET A 1 0.76 19.91 -10.43
N CYS A 2 -0.23 20.19 -9.57
CA CYS A 2 -0.87 19.16 -8.74
C CYS A 2 -2.00 18.50 -9.54
N GLY A 3 -1.68 17.44 -10.26
CA GLY A 3 -2.68 16.63 -10.94
C GLY A 3 -3.45 15.79 -9.93
N ARG A 4 -4.78 15.79 -10.01
CA ARG A 4 -5.66 14.82 -9.35
C ARG A 4 -5.13 13.42 -9.68
N ILE A 5 -4.68 12.68 -8.66
CA ILE A 5 -4.19 11.30 -8.84
C ILE A 5 -5.39 10.48 -9.31
N GLY A 6 -5.44 10.18 -10.61
CA GLY A 6 -6.40 9.22 -11.14
C GLY A 6 -6.22 7.89 -10.41
N ILE A 7 -7.29 7.41 -9.78
CA ILE A 7 -7.33 6.19 -8.93
C ILE A 7 -7.03 4.91 -9.76
N THR A 8 -6.72 5.04 -11.05
CA THR A 8 -6.55 3.93 -11.98
C THR A 8 -5.19 3.25 -11.86
N LYS A 9 -4.10 3.96 -11.52
CA LYS A 9 -2.75 3.39 -11.45
C LYS A 9 -2.16 3.46 -10.03
N GLN A 10 -1.71 2.31 -9.53
CA GLN A 10 -1.01 2.24 -8.25
C GLN A 10 0.42 2.72 -8.41
N ARG A 11 0.88 3.48 -7.41
CA ARG A 11 2.25 4.00 -7.36
C ARG A 11 3.16 2.89 -6.84
N THR A 12 4.20 2.52 -7.59
CA THR A 12 5.21 1.55 -7.14
C THR A 12 6.46 2.20 -6.59
N TYR A 13 6.71 3.47 -6.93
CA TYR A 13 7.89 4.22 -6.53
C TYR A 13 7.59 5.71 -6.37
N LEU A 14 8.27 6.36 -5.42
CA LEU A 14 8.27 7.81 -5.23
C LEU A 14 9.64 8.27 -4.75
N LYS A 15 10.18 9.34 -5.35
CA LYS A 15 11.34 10.04 -4.83
C LYS A 15 10.93 11.43 -4.38
N TYR A 16 11.27 11.76 -3.14
CA TYR A 16 11.04 13.08 -2.55
C TYR A 16 12.24 13.99 -2.81
N CYS A 17 12.02 15.31 -2.76
CA CYS A 17 13.07 16.30 -2.95
C CYS A 17 14.19 16.22 -1.90
N ASN A 18 13.89 15.70 -0.70
CA ASN A 18 14.88 15.46 0.35
C ASN A 18 15.73 14.21 0.10
N GLY A 19 15.59 13.55 -1.05
CA GLY A 19 16.33 12.35 -1.42
C GLY A 19 15.77 11.05 -0.84
N ALA A 20 14.67 11.10 -0.07
CA ALA A 20 14.01 9.89 0.39
C ALA A 20 13.29 9.19 -0.77
N GLU A 21 13.35 7.87 -0.79
CA GLU A 21 12.77 7.02 -1.81
C GLU A 21 11.82 6.02 -1.16
N THR A 22 10.59 5.95 -1.67
CA THR A 22 9.57 5.02 -1.20
C THR A 22 9.24 4.00 -2.27
N PHE A 23 9.23 2.74 -1.87
CA PHE A 23 8.91 1.59 -2.70
C PHE A 23 7.63 0.94 -2.18
N TYR A 24 6.67 0.71 -3.08
CA TYR A 24 5.39 0.10 -2.76
C TYR A 24 5.27 -1.23 -3.51
N SER A 25 4.97 -2.31 -2.78
CA SER A 25 4.60 -3.61 -3.35
C SER A 25 3.15 -3.91 -3.03
N TYR A 26 2.44 -4.56 -3.95
CA TYR A 26 1.02 -4.86 -3.79
C TYR A 26 0.75 -6.35 -3.99
N TYR A 27 -0.22 -6.88 -3.25
CA TYR A 27 -0.74 -8.22 -3.50
C TYR A 27 -1.35 -8.32 -4.90
N SER A 28 -0.99 -9.38 -5.62
CA SER A 28 -1.47 -9.66 -7.00
C SER A 28 -2.99 -9.75 -7.09
N THR A 29 -3.64 -10.25 -6.04
CA THR A 29 -5.06 -10.61 -6.07
C THR A 29 -6.02 -9.46 -5.80
N ARG A 30 -5.58 -8.37 -5.13
CA ARG A 30 -6.52 -7.32 -4.66
C ARG A 30 -6.04 -5.89 -4.73
N ARG A 31 -4.92 -5.59 -5.42
CA ARG A 31 -4.37 -4.23 -5.46
C ARG A 31 -4.28 -3.64 -4.03
N ARG A 32 -3.95 -4.46 -3.03
CA ARG A 32 -3.77 -4.03 -1.63
C ARG A 32 -2.29 -3.91 -1.35
N LEU A 33 -1.90 -2.88 -0.61
CA LEU A 33 -0.50 -2.65 -0.25
C LEU A 33 0.00 -3.84 0.56
N GLN A 34 1.07 -4.47 0.09
CA GLN A 34 1.73 -5.58 0.77
C GLN A 34 2.91 -5.06 1.58
N ASN A 35 3.79 -4.27 0.94
CA ASN A 35 4.99 -3.73 1.58
C ASN A 35 5.20 -2.27 1.22
N LEU A 36 5.76 -1.52 2.17
CA LEU A 36 6.21 -0.15 1.99
C LEU A 36 7.60 0.00 2.61
N VAL A 37 8.58 0.29 1.77
CA VAL A 37 9.96 0.55 2.20
C VAL A 37 10.28 2.00 1.92
N VAL A 38 10.80 2.72 2.92
CA VAL A 38 11.34 4.07 2.74
C VAL A 38 12.82 4.05 3.03
N ASN A 39 13.62 4.43 2.04
CA ASN A 39 15.05 4.60 2.16
C ASN A 39 15.39 6.10 2.15
N ALA A 40 16.29 6.50 3.03
CA ALA A 40 16.92 7.81 3.03
C ALA A 40 18.44 7.64 2.92
N LYS A 41 19.17 8.76 2.90
CA LYS A 41 20.64 8.75 2.80
C LYS A 41 21.32 7.87 3.87
N ALA A 42 20.73 7.81 5.06
CA ALA A 42 21.26 7.03 6.19
C ALA A 42 20.81 5.56 6.21
N GLY A 43 20.07 5.08 5.20
CA GLY A 43 19.54 3.72 5.13
C GLY A 43 18.01 3.66 5.17
N THR A 44 17.47 2.48 5.44
CA THR A 44 16.02 2.25 5.55
C THR A 44 15.47 2.88 6.82
N ILE A 45 14.49 3.77 6.67
CA ILE A 45 13.83 4.47 7.78
C ILE A 45 12.42 3.96 8.06
N MET A 46 11.85 3.16 7.15
CA MET A 46 10.55 2.49 7.30
C MET A 46 10.52 1.22 6.47
N ASN A 47 9.99 0.13 7.02
CA ASN A 47 9.84 -1.16 6.34
C ASN A 47 8.62 -1.88 6.90
N ASP A 48 7.45 -1.50 6.37
CA ASP A 48 6.17 -1.98 6.85
C ASP A 48 5.63 -3.08 5.93
N THR A 49 5.05 -4.11 6.56
CA THR A 49 4.39 -5.23 5.89
C THR A 49 2.96 -5.37 6.41
N TRP A 50 1.99 -5.44 5.50
CA TRP A 50 0.57 -5.61 5.84
C TRP A 50 0.09 -7.01 5.51
N VAL A 51 -0.64 -7.59 6.46
CA VAL A 51 -1.40 -8.84 6.28
C VAL A 51 -2.88 -8.54 6.45
N TYR A 52 -3.70 -8.93 5.49
CA TYR A 52 -5.14 -8.71 5.54
C TYR A 52 -5.88 -9.99 5.90
N GLY A 53 -6.70 -9.91 6.95
CA GLY A 53 -7.67 -10.96 7.26
C GLY A 53 -8.74 -11.12 6.17
N LYS A 54 -9.40 -12.26 6.18
CA LYS A 54 -10.65 -12.45 5.43
C LYS A 54 -11.75 -11.70 6.16
N LYS A 55 -12.61 -11.03 5.41
CA LYS A 55 -13.89 -10.57 5.95
C LYS A 55 -14.83 -11.76 5.83
N GLU A 56 -15.05 -12.48 6.92
CA GLU A 56 -16.10 -13.49 6.99
C GLU A 56 -17.43 -12.74 7.05
N PHE A 57 -18.23 -12.90 6.01
CA PHE A 57 -19.61 -12.45 6.02
C PHE A 57 -20.39 -13.52 6.81
N TYR A 58 -20.85 -13.20 8.02
CA TYR A 58 -21.90 -13.99 8.69
C TYR A 58 -23.24 -13.69 8.01
N GLU A 59 -23.37 -14.01 6.72
CA GLU A 59 -24.66 -13.97 6.04
C GLU A 59 -25.29 -15.37 6.17
N GLY A 60 -26.14 -15.53 7.19
CA GLY A 60 -26.95 -16.76 7.32
C GLY A 60 -27.58 -17.07 8.68
N ILE A 61 -27.32 -16.32 9.78
CA ILE A 61 -27.79 -16.74 11.13
C ILE A 61 -29.09 -16.04 11.60
N ILE A 62 -29.59 -15.02 10.91
CA ILE A 62 -30.90 -14.45 11.22
C ILE A 62 -31.83 -14.52 10.02
N GLY A 63 -32.38 -15.72 9.83
CA GLY A 63 -33.71 -15.87 9.27
C GLY A 63 -34.73 -15.69 10.39
N TRP A 64 -35.34 -14.51 10.46
CA TRP A 64 -36.62 -14.22 11.10
C TRP A 64 -37.33 -13.14 10.29
#